data_AF-A0A1J0EE65-F1
#
_entry.id   AF-A0A1J0EE65-F1
#
_cell.length_a   1.000
_cell.length_b   1.000
_cell.length_c   1.000
_cell.angle_alpha   90.00
_cell.angle_beta   90.00
_cell.angle_gamma   90.00
#
_symmetry.space_group_name_H-M   'P 1'
#
loop_
_entity.id
_entity.type
_entity.pdbx_description
1 polymer ?
#
loop_
_entity_poly.entity_id
_entity_poly.type
_entity_poly.pdbx_seq_one_letter_code
_entity_poly.pdbx_strand_id
1 'polypeptide(L)' 'MTQSQRLKYSILISLVVLGIMLGLSYMQSTGMISEKLFQYIAIGVAVVVVVINGVMRRKVKP' A
#
# COMPACT_ATOMS: atom_id res chain seq x y z
N MET A 1 5.19 -19.78 2.77
CA MET A 1 4.97 -18.86 3.90
C MET A 1 4.23 -19.58 5.00
N THR A 2 4.74 -19.53 6.23
CA THR A 2 3.96 -19.94 7.41
C THR A 2 2.87 -18.90 7.70
N GLN A 3 1.85 -19.27 8.47
CA GLN A 3 0.79 -18.33 8.87
C GLN A 3 1.34 -17.09 9.58
N SER A 4 2.35 -17.26 10.44
CA SER A 4 3.02 -16.15 11.13
C SER A 4 3.78 -15.22 10.17
N GLN A 5 4.39 -15.75 9.11
CA GLN A 5 5.03 -14.92 8.08
C GLN A 5 4.00 -14.12 7.27
N ARG A 6 2.81 -14.70 7.00
CA ARG A 6 1.69 -13.99 6.35
C ARG A 6 1.20 -12.82 7.18
N LEU A 7 1.06 -13.03 8.48
CA LEU A 7 0.65 -11.97 9.39
C LEU A 7 1.66 -10.82 9.41
N LYS A 8 2.95 -11.12 9.60
CA LYS A 8 4.03 -10.11 9.60
C LYS A 8 4.08 -9.32 8.30
N TYR A 9 3.96 -10.00 7.17
CA TYR A 9 3.96 -9.36 5.86
C TYR A 9 2.75 -8.46 5.66
N SER A 10 1.56 -8.92 6.04
CA SER A 10 0.33 -8.13 5.92
C SER A 10 0.42 -6.87 6.77
N ILE A 11 0.91 -6.97 8.01
CA ILE A 11 1.10 -5.82 8.89
C ILE A 11 2.12 -4.85 8.26
N LEU A 12 3.24 -5.36 7.76
CA LEU A 12 4.28 -4.54 7.14
C LEU A 12 3.74 -3.76 5.93
N ILE A 13 3.03 -4.43 5.00
CA ILE A 13 2.42 -3.75 3.85
C ILE A 13 1.42 -2.70 4.32
N SER A 14 0.54 -3.03 5.25
CA SER A 14 -0.47 -2.08 5.72
C SER A 14 0.16 -0.82 6.32
N LEU A 15 1.25 -0.97 7.11
CA LEU A 15 1.97 0.17 7.67
C LEU A 15 2.66 1.01 6.59
N VAL A 16 3.25 0.39 5.57
CA VAL A 16 3.85 1.10 4.44
C VAL A 16 2.79 1.90 3.66
N VAL A 17 1.65 1.27 3.34
CA VAL A 17 0.56 1.95 2.63
C VAL A 17 -0.02 3.09 3.47
N LEU A 18 -0.20 2.87 4.77
CA LEU A 18 -0.64 3.90 5.69
C LEU A 18 0.32 5.10 5.67
N GLY A 19 1.63 4.86 5.78
CA GLY A 19 2.65 5.91 5.74
C GLY A 19 2.63 6.70 4.44
N ILE A 20 2.49 6.02 3.30
CA ILE A 20 2.39 6.67 1.98
C ILE A 20 1.13 7.53 1.90
N MET A 21 -0.04 6.99 2.29
CA MET A 21 -1.30 7.72 2.22
C MET A 21 -1.33 8.92 3.17
N LEU A 22 -0.74 8.80 4.36
CA LEU A 22 -0.60 9.92 5.30
C LEU A 22 0.34 11.00 4.75
N GLY A 23 1.47 10.62 4.15
CA GLY A 23 2.39 11.55 3.51
C GLY A 23 1.74 12.29 2.33
N LEU A 24 1.01 11.57 1.48
CA LEU A 24 0.27 12.15 0.36
C LEU A 24 -0.86 13.07 0.86
N SER A 25 -1.58 12.67 1.90
CA SER A 25 -2.62 13.51 2.52
C SER A 25 -2.04 14.80 3.11
N TYR A 26 -0.88 14.73 3.75
CA TYR A 26 -0.16 15.91 4.24
C TYR A 26 0.31 16.84 3.11
N MET A 27 0.85 16.27 2.02
CA MET A 27 1.24 17.07 0.85
C MET A 27 0.03 17.71 0.17
N GLN A 28 -1.12 17.05 0.16
CA GLN A 28 -2.36 17.60 -0.37
C GLN A 28 -2.89 18.73 0.55
N SER A 29 -2.87 18.54 1.87
CA SER A 29 -3.40 19.53 2.82
C SER A 29 -2.56 20.81 2.90
N THR A 30 -1.26 20.71 2.61
CA THR A 30 -0.34 21.85 2.49
C THR A 30 -0.37 22.52 1.12
N GLY A 31 -1.19 22.03 0.18
CA GLY A 31 -1.35 22.60 -1.16
C GLY A 31 -0.19 22.29 -2.13
N MET A 32 0.75 21.41 -1.76
CA MET A 32 1.85 21.00 -2.65
C MET A 32 1.38 20.16 -3.84
N ILE A 33 0.31 19.38 -3.68
CA ILE A 33 -0.25 18.53 -4.73
C ILE A 33 -1.76 18.75 -4.90
N SER A 34 -2.23 18.72 -6.15
CA SER A 34 -3.66 18.79 -6.45
C SER A 34 -4.38 17.48 -6.13
N GLU A 35 -5.70 17.54 -5.92
CA GLU A 35 -6.52 16.35 -5.64
C GLU A 35 -6.45 15.32 -6.78
N LYS A 36 -6.40 15.77 -8.04
CA LYS A 36 -6.22 14.88 -9.19
C LYS A 36 -4.90 14.11 -9.14
N LEU A 37 -3.82 14.79 -8.75
CA LEU A 37 -2.51 14.17 -8.61
C LEU A 37 -2.47 13.19 -7.43
N PHE A 38 -3.07 13.57 -6.30
CA PHE A 38 -3.25 12.67 -5.15
C PHE A 38 -3.98 11.39 -5.55
N GLN A 39 -5.13 11.51 -6.23
CA GLN A 39 -5.92 10.36 -6.67
C GLN A 39 -5.15 9.47 -7.65
N TYR A 40 -4.42 10.06 -8.59
CA TYR A 40 -3.62 9.30 -9.56
C TYR A 40 -2.54 8.46 -8.87
N ILE A 41 -1.82 9.05 -7.90
CA ILE A 41 -0.81 8.34 -7.12
C ILE A 41 -1.47 7.27 -6.24
N ALA A 42 -2.58 7.59 -5.57
CA ALA A 42 -3.31 6.67 -4.71
C ALA A 42 -3.77 5.41 -5.47
N ILE A 43 -4.29 5.57 -6.70
CA ILE A 43 -4.65 4.44 -7.57
C ILE A 43 -3.41 3.62 -7.93
N GLY A 44 -2.31 4.27 -8.30
CA GLY A 44 -1.05 3.58 -8.61
C GLY A 44 -0.54 2.73 -7.45
N VAL A 45 -0.52 3.30 -6.24
CA VAL A 45 -0.14 2.58 -5.01
C VAL A 45 -1.08 1.39 -4.77
N ALA A 46 -2.38 1.58 -4.90
CA ALA A 46 -3.37 0.51 -4.70
C ALA A 46 -3.15 -0.65 -5.68
N VAL A 47 -2.93 -0.37 -6.97
CA VAL A 47 -2.67 -1.40 -7.99
C VAL A 47 -1.39 -2.17 -7.66
N VAL A 48 -0.30 -1.49 -7.35
CA VAL A 48 0.99 -2.12 -7.00
C VAL A 48 0.82 -3.05 -5.79
N VAL A 49 0.16 -2.59 -4.74
CA VAL A 49 -0.07 -3.38 -3.52
C VAL A 49 -0.92 -4.62 -3.81
N VAL A 50 -1.97 -4.49 -4.62
CA VAL A 50 -2.82 -5.61 -5.02
C VAL A 50 -2.05 -6.65 -5.83
N VAL A 51 -1.22 -6.21 -6.78
CA VAL A 51 -0.37 -7.11 -7.58
C VAL A 51 0.62 -7.85 -6.69
N ILE A 52 1.33 -7.12 -5.82
CA ILE A 52 2.27 -7.70 -4.87
C ILE A 52 1.57 -8.73 -3.98
N ASN A 53 0.43 -8.37 -3.39
CA ASN A 53 -0.33 -9.25 -2.51
C ASN A 53 -0.86 -10.50 -3.27
N GLY A 54 -1.30 -10.33 -4.52
CA GLY A 54 -1.74 -11.41 -5.38
C GLY A 54 -0.63 -12.42 -5.71
N VAL A 55 0.59 -11.95 -6.01
CA VAL A 55 1.77 -12.79 -6.27
C VAL A 55 2.20 -13.52 -5.00
N MET A 56 2.25 -12.79 -3.89
CA MET A 56 2.59 -13.29 -2.56
C MET A 56 1.66 -14.40 -2.08
N ARG A 57 0.34 -14.26 -2.30
CA ARG A 57 -0.66 -15.25 -1.90
C ARG A 57 -0.43 -16.61 -2.54
N ARG A 58 0.09 -16.64 -3.77
CA ARG A 58 0.42 -17.90 -4.49
C ARG A 58 1.62 -18.64 -3.88
N LYS A 59 2.44 -17.98 -3.06
CA LYS A 59 3.63 -18.57 -2.41
C LYS A 59 3.36 -19.05 -0.97
N VAL A 60 2.12 -18.94 -0.50
CA VAL A 60 1.69 -19.51 0.78
C VAL A 60 1.41 -20.99 0.57
N LYS A 61 2.16 -21.87 1.24
CA LYS A 61 1.86 -23.31 1.25
C LYS A 61 0.67 -23.51 2.21
N PRO A 62 -0.33 -24.33 1.85
CA PRO A 62 -1.40 -24.71 2.77
C PRO A 62 -0.82 -25.34 4.04
#